data_AF-A0A929I0G0-F1
#
_entry.id   AF-A0A929I0G0-F1
#
_cell.length_a   1.000
_cell.length_b   1.000
_cell.length_c   1.000
_cell.angle_alpha   90.00
_cell.angle_beta   90.00
_cell.angle_gamma   90.00
#
_symmetry.space_group_name_H-M   'P 1'
#
loop_
_entity.id
_entity.type
_entity.pdbx_description
1 polymer ?
#
loop_
_entity_poly.entity_id
_entity_poly.type
_entity_poly.pdbx_seq_one_letter_code
_entity_poly.pdbx_strand_id
1 'polypeptide(L)'
;MLNYLKELVPKMLRYRLARRGLIGPGMPINLTFSVTNVCQSRCKTCSIWELYKENPEKRKEELALEEIEKIFRSMGHIYVFNIS
;
A
#
# COMPACT_ATOMS: atom_id res chain seq x y z
N MET A 1 21.57 -11.83 -1.98
CA MET A 1 22.05 -10.57 -2.59
C MET A 1 21.85 -10.52 -4.10
N LEU A 2 22.31 -11.54 -4.85
CA LEU A 2 22.20 -11.57 -6.32
C LEU A 2 20.74 -11.56 -6.85
N ASN A 3 19.83 -12.28 -6.20
CA ASN A 3 18.40 -12.33 -6.60
C ASN A 3 17.68 -11.00 -6.38
N TYR A 4 18.04 -10.27 -5.33
CA TYR A 4 17.46 -8.96 -5.02
C TYR A 4 17.78 -7.93 -6.11
N LEU A 5 19.04 -7.86 -6.54
CA LEU A 5 19.45 -7.00 -7.65
C LEU A 5 18.77 -7.38 -8.97
N LYS A 6 18.63 -8.69 -9.24
CA LYS A 6 17.97 -9.20 -10.45
C LYS A 6 16.52 -8.77 -10.58
N GLU A 7 15.76 -8.65 -9.50
CA GLU A 7 14.37 -8.19 -9.61
C GLU A 7 14.20 -6.68 -9.43
N LEU A 8 15.05 -6.03 -8.63
CA LEU A 8 14.92 -4.59 -8.40
C LEU A 8 15.44 -3.72 -9.54
N VAL A 9 16.57 -4.08 -10.15
CA VAL A 9 17.16 -3.27 -11.23
C VAL A 9 16.18 -3.12 -12.42
N PRO A 10 15.49 -4.19 -12.89
CA PRO A 10 14.44 -4.05 -13.90
C PRO A 10 13.26 -3.19 -13.44
N LYS A 11 12.79 -3.35 -12.19
CA LYS A 11 11.70 -2.52 -11.62
C LYS A 11 12.10 -1.04 -11.60
N MET A 12 13.33 -0.71 -11.19
CA MET A 12 13.85 0.65 -11.17
C MET A 12 13.90 1.29 -12.56
N LEU A 13 14.37 0.55 -13.57
CA LEU A 13 14.35 1.01 -14.96
C LEU A 13 12.92 1.27 -15.44
N ARG A 14 12.00 0.34 -15.14
CA ARG A 14 10.58 0.47 -15.47
C ARG A 14 9.97 1.72 -14.85
N TYR A 15 10.23 2.02 -13.58
CA TYR A 15 9.72 3.23 -12.94
C TYR A 15 10.29 4.51 -13.54
N ARG A 16 11.54 4.51 -14.01
CA ARG A 16 12.10 5.66 -14.73
C ARG A 16 11.41 5.90 -16.07
N LEU A 17 11.12 4.84 -16.81
CA LEU A 17 10.40 4.92 -18.09
C LEU A 17 8.94 5.32 -17.88
N ALA A 18 8.28 4.79 -16.84
CA ALA A 18 6.91 5.16 -16.48
C ALA A 18 6.80 6.64 -16.08
N ARG A 19 7.77 7.16 -15.32
CA ARG A 19 7.86 8.60 -15.00
C ARG A 19 8.04 9.49 -16.23
N ARG A 20 8.57 8.96 -17.33
CA ARG A 20 8.69 9.66 -18.62
C ARG A 20 7.46 9.48 -19.51
N GLY A 21 6.43 8.76 -19.05
CA GLY A 21 5.20 8.51 -19.82
C GLY A 21 5.34 7.47 -20.93
N LEU A 22 6.46 6.75 -21.02
CA LEU A 22 6.71 5.81 -22.12
C LEU A 22 6.03 4.45 -21.91
N ILE A 23 5.77 4.07 -20.66
CA ILE A 23 5.14 2.79 -20.29
C ILE A 23 4.26 2.97 -19.05
N GLY A 24 3.36 2.01 -18.81
CA GLY A 24 2.55 1.97 -17.59
C GLY A 24 3.37 1.68 -16.31
N PRO A 25 2.90 2.14 -15.14
CA PRO A 25 3.54 1.88 -13.86
C PRO A 25 3.65 0.36 -13.60
N GLY A 26 4.77 -0.05 -13.02
CA GLY A 26 4.96 -1.43 -12.57
C GLY A 26 4.40 -1.65 -11.16
N MET A 27 4.33 -2.92 -10.74
CA MET A 27 3.98 -3.30 -9.36
C MET A 27 4.91 -2.65 -8.34
N PRO A 28 4.45 -2.29 -7.14
CA PRO A 28 5.29 -1.70 -6.11
C PRO A 28 6.38 -2.66 -5.61
N ILE A 29 7.44 -2.08 -5.02
CA ILE A 29 8.46 -2.83 -4.28
C ILE A 29 7.98 -3.05 -2.84
N ASN A 30 7.45 -1.99 -2.22
CA ASN A 30 6.95 -1.97 -0.86
C ASN A 30 5.45 -1.69 -0.88
N LEU A 31 4.69 -2.52 -0.18
CA LEU A 31 3.27 -2.32 0.08
C LEU A 31 3.06 -2.31 1.60
N THR A 32 2.49 -1.22 2.10
CA THR A 32 1.94 -1.17 3.45
C THR A 32 0.43 -1.25 3.35
N PHE A 33 -0.14 -2.28 3.95
CA PHE A 33 -1.59 -2.48 4.02
C PHE A 33 -2.08 -2.13 5.42
N SER A 34 -2.80 -1.01 5.53
CA SER A 34 -3.46 -0.61 6.76
C SER A 34 -4.85 -1.25 6.82
N VAL A 35 -5.06 -2.15 7.79
CA VAL A 35 -6.30 -2.96 7.84
C VAL A 35 -7.48 -2.10 8.26
N THR A 36 -7.26 -1.21 9.22
CA THR A 36 -8.27 -0.27 9.70
C THR A 36 -7.58 0.95 10.30
N ASN A 37 -8.27 2.09 10.29
CA ASN A 37 -7.80 3.28 11.02
C ASN A 37 -8.31 3.33 12.47
N VAL A 38 -9.05 2.32 12.93
CA VAL A 38 -9.46 2.23 14.34
C VAL A 38 -8.21 2.06 15.21
N CYS A 39 -8.01 2.99 16.14
CA CYS A 39 -6.86 2.95 17.04
C CYS A 39 -7.28 3.28 18.47
N GLN A 40 -6.87 2.44 19.42
CA GLN A 40 -7.04 2.68 20.86
C GLN A 40 -6.00 3.64 21.43
N SER A 41 -4.86 3.78 20.75
CA SER A 41 -3.75 4.60 21.21
C SER A 41 -4.06 6.08 20.96
N ARG A 42 -4.32 6.82 22.04
CA ARG A 42 -4.61 8.26 22.00
C ARG A 42 -3.34 9.10 21.86
N CYS A 43 -2.56 8.79 20.84
CA CYS A 43 -1.26 9.40 20.61
C CYS A 43 -1.43 10.90 20.30
N LYS A 44 -0.57 11.73 20.90
CA LYS A 44 -0.55 13.20 20.66
C LYS A 44 0.07 13.60 19.31
N THR A 45 0.67 12.66 18.61
CA THR A 45 1.44 12.91 17.37
C THR A 45 0.70 12.49 16.11
N CYS A 46 -0.03 11.36 16.12
CA CYS A 46 -0.75 10.88 14.94
C CYS A 46 -2.24 11.21 14.94
N SER A 47 -2.89 11.30 16.13
CA SER A 47 -4.32 11.57 16.30
C SER A 47 -5.30 10.71 15.47
N ILE A 48 -4.87 9.58 14.91
CA ILE A 48 -5.73 8.75 14.02
C ILE A 48 -6.98 8.22 14.73
N TRP A 49 -6.93 8.06 16.05
CA TRP A 49 -8.05 7.65 16.89
C TRP A 49 -9.25 8.64 16.85
N GLU A 50 -9.03 9.88 16.41
CA GLU A 50 -10.06 10.91 16.25
C GLU A 50 -10.79 10.79 14.89
N LEU A 51 -10.19 10.13 13.90
CA LEU A 51 -10.66 10.11 12.50
C LEU A 51 -12.15 9.76 12.36
N TYR A 52 -12.58 8.66 12.97
CA TYR A 52 -13.97 8.20 12.90
C TYR A 52 -14.90 8.87 13.91
N LYS A 53 -14.35 9.61 14.89
CA LYS A 53 -15.16 10.43 15.79
C LYS A 53 -15.58 11.72 15.11
N GLU A 54 -14.63 12.35 14.42
CA GLU A 54 -14.86 13.57 13.67
C GLU A 54 -15.62 13.31 12.36
N ASN A 55 -15.31 12.21 11.69
CA ASN A 55 -15.93 11.84 10.41
C ASN A 55 -16.34 10.36 10.40
N PRO A 56 -17.49 10.00 11.03
CA PRO A 56 -17.95 8.62 11.11
C PRO A 56 -18.13 7.94 9.74
N GLU A 57 -18.51 8.72 8.73
CA GLU A 57 -18.77 8.22 7.37
C GLU A 57 -17.53 7.63 6.71
N LYS A 58 -16.32 8.10 7.06
CA LYS A 58 -15.06 7.58 6.51
C LYS A 58 -14.83 6.11 6.79
N ARG A 59 -15.49 5.55 7.81
CA ARG A 59 -15.41 4.11 8.08
C ARG A 59 -15.99 3.28 6.95
N LYS A 60 -16.96 3.83 6.20
CA LYS A 60 -17.54 3.17 5.02
C LYS A 60 -16.61 3.21 3.80
N GLU A 61 -15.54 4.01 3.87
CA GLU A 61 -14.51 4.10 2.82
C GLU A 61 -13.35 3.10 3.05
N GLU A 62 -13.34 2.36 4.17
CA GLU A 62 -12.40 1.25 4.37
C GLU A 62 -12.70 0.14 3.34
N LEU A 63 -11.63 -0.54 2.89
CA LEU A 63 -11.76 -1.62 1.91
C LEU A 63 -12.61 -2.76 2.47
N ALA A 64 -13.58 -3.20 1.69
CA ALA A 64 -14.31 -4.43 1.98
C ALA A 64 -13.41 -5.65 1.75
N LEU A 65 -13.77 -6.78 2.36
CA LEU A 65 -12.98 -8.02 2.26
C LEU A 65 -12.83 -8.47 0.80
N GLU A 66 -13.88 -8.34 0.01
CA GLU A 66 -13.90 -8.72 -1.41
C GLU A 66 -12.95 -7.83 -2.23
N GLU A 67 -12.83 -6.55 -1.87
CA GLU A 67 -11.91 -5.61 -2.52
C GLU A 67 -10.47 -5.94 -2.17
N ILE A 68 -10.19 -6.24 -0.90
CA ILE A 68 -8.88 -6.71 -0.44
C ILE A 68 -8.50 -7.96 -1.23
N GLU A 69 -9.36 -8.97 -1.28
CA GLU A 69 -9.08 -10.20 -2.04
C GLU A 69 -8.79 -9.93 -3.52
N LYS A 70 -9.61 -9.08 -4.16
CA LYS A 70 -9.41 -8.70 -5.57
C LYS A 70 -8.07 -8.02 -5.79
N ILE A 71 -7.70 -7.08 -4.91
CA ILE A 71 -6.43 -6.36 -4.95
C ILE A 71 -5.27 -7.35 -4.81
N PHE A 72 -5.25 -8.17 -3.78
CA PHE A 72 -4.15 -9.12 -3.52
C PHE A 72 -4.04 -10.22 -4.58
N ARG A 73 -5.15 -10.71 -5.15
CA ARG A 73 -5.13 -11.65 -6.29
C ARG A 73 -4.55 -11.05 -7.57
N SER A 74 -4.72 -9.74 -7.77
CA SER A 74 -4.17 -9.04 -8.94
C SER A 74 -2.69 -8.68 -8.81
N MET A 75 -2.13 -8.77 -7.59
CA MET A 75 -0.74 -8.40 -7.32
C MET A 75 0.23 -9.55 -7.54
N GLY A 76 1.39 -9.23 -8.13
CA GLY A 76 2.52 -10.15 -8.24
C GLY A 76 3.42 -10.11 -7.00
N HIS A 77 4.65 -10.61 -7.12
CA HIS A 77 5.61 -10.63 -6.02
C HIS A 77 5.94 -9.21 -5.50
N ILE A 78 5.69 -9.01 -4.20
CA ILE A 78 6.00 -7.80 -3.43
C ILE A 78 7.19 -8.11 -2.52
N TYR A 79 8.20 -7.23 -2.54
CA TYR A 79 9.44 -7.43 -1.81
C TYR A 79 9.31 -7.15 -0.32
N VAL A 80 8.63 -6.06 0.00
CA VAL A 80 8.42 -5.62 1.37
C VAL A 80 6.92 -5.47 1.57
N PHE A 81 6.37 -6.30 2.45
CA PHE A 81 4.96 -6.27 2.79
C PHE A 81 4.81 -5.98 4.27
N ASN A 82 4.20 -4.84 4.58
CA ASN A 82 3.91 -4.41 5.94
C ASN A 82 2.39 -4.40 6.15
N ILE A 83 1.97 -4.77 7.36
CA ILE A 83 0.58 -4.70 7.79
C ILE A 83 0.55 -3.86 9.06
N SER A 84 -0.36 -2.88 9.11
CA SER A 84 -0.50 -1.95 10.24
C SER A 84 -1.95 -1.79 10.67
#